data_AF-A0A392RPB7-F1
#
_entry.id   AF-A0A392RPB7-F1
#
_cell.length_a   1.000
_cell.length_b   1.000
_cell.length_c   1.000
_cell.angle_alpha   90.00
_cell.angle_beta   90.00
_cell.angle_gamma   90.00
#
_symmetry.space_group_name_H-M   'P 1'
#
loop_
_entity.id
_entity.type
_entity.pdbx_description
1 polymer ?
#
loop_
_entity_poly.entity_id
_entity_poly.type
_entity_poly.pdbx_seq_one_letter_code
_entity_poly.pdbx_strand_id
1 'polypeptide(L)'
;MKEEHKLFLVRALLPLHKPKPVSVYHQQLSYCISQFVEKDYKLADTVIRGLLKYWPVTNCQKEVLFLGELEEVLEATQAAEFQRCMVLLFRQIARCLNSPHFQ
;
A
#
# COMPACT_ATOMS: atom_id res chain seq x y z
N MET A 1 -14.29 -11.51 -6.66
CA MET A 1 -12.98 -12.14 -6.98
C MET A 1 -12.92 -13.58 -6.45
N LYS A 2 -12.27 -14.51 -7.18
CA LYS A 2 -12.02 -15.88 -6.69
C LYS A 2 -11.03 -15.87 -5.52
N GLU A 3 -11.15 -16.85 -4.63
CA GLU A 3 -10.31 -16.94 -3.41
C GLU A 3 -8.83 -17.11 -3.71
N GLU A 4 -8.48 -17.89 -4.74
CA GLU A 4 -7.10 -18.08 -5.20
C GLU A 4 -6.39 -16.76 -5.53
N HIS A 5 -7.11 -15.81 -6.14
CA HIS A 5 -6.55 -14.49 -6.48
C HIS A 5 -6.36 -13.63 -5.23
N LYS A 6 -7.27 -13.71 -4.26
CA LYS A 6 -7.11 -13.01 -2.96
C LYS A 6 -5.92 -13.55 -2.19
N LEU A 7 -5.73 -14.87 -2.19
CA LEU A 7 -4.55 -15.49 -1.60
C LEU A 7 -3.28 -15.09 -2.33
N PHE A 8 -3.30 -14.98 -3.66
CA PHE A 8 -2.16 -14.49 -4.44
C PHE A 8 -1.79 -13.04 -4.07
N LEU A 9 -2.77 -12.14 -3.96
CA LEU A 9 -2.57 -10.77 -3.48
C LEU A 9 -1.85 -10.75 -2.13
N VAL A 10 -2.36 -11.51 -1.16
CA VAL A 10 -1.88 -11.47 0.23
C VAL A 10 -0.54 -12.20 0.41
N ARG A 11 -0.33 -13.32 -0.28
CA ARG A 11 0.84 -14.19 -0.08
C ARG A 11 1.98 -13.94 -1.07
N ALA A 12 1.72 -13.31 -2.21
CA ALA A 12 2.73 -13.03 -3.22
C ALA A 12 2.91 -11.52 -3.44
N LEU A 13 1.87 -10.80 -3.87
CA LEU A 13 2.02 -9.41 -4.29
C LEU A 13 2.38 -8.47 -3.13
N LEU A 14 1.64 -8.48 -2.02
CA LEU A 14 1.95 -7.61 -0.88
C LEU A 14 3.37 -7.86 -0.33
N PRO A 15 3.85 -9.11 -0.14
CA PRO A 15 5.24 -9.37 0.24
C PRO A 15 6.32 -8.86 -0.72
N LEU A 16 6.03 -8.64 -2.01
CA LEU A 16 6.99 -8.07 -2.97
C LEU A 16 7.36 -6.62 -2.67
N HIS A 17 6.67 -5.96 -1.74
CA HIS A 17 7.08 -4.65 -1.25
C HIS A 17 8.27 -4.71 -0.29
N LYS A 18 8.61 -5.90 0.25
CA LYS A 18 9.68 -6.06 1.26
C LYS A 18 11.10 -5.89 0.71
N PRO A 19 11.50 -6.48 -0.44
CA PRO A 19 12.87 -6.45 -0.93
C PRO A 19 13.42 -5.02 -1.13
N LYS A 20 14.75 -4.89 -1.04
CA LYS A 20 15.45 -3.61 -1.29
C LYS A 20 15.31 -3.09 -2.73
N PRO A 21 15.42 -3.92 -3.80
CA PRO A 21 15.34 -3.43 -5.17
C PRO A 21 13.89 -3.25 -5.68
N VAL A 22 12.94 -2.93 -4.79
CA VAL A 22 11.52 -2.78 -5.16
C VAL A 22 11.32 -1.70 -6.23
N SER A 23 12.14 -0.65 -6.24
CA SER A 23 12.06 0.45 -7.21
C SER A 23 12.13 -0.02 -8.66
N VAL A 24 12.77 -1.16 -8.95
CA VAL A 24 12.92 -1.72 -10.30
C VAL A 24 11.58 -2.18 -10.87
N TYR A 25 10.64 -2.61 -10.03
CA TYR A 25 9.35 -3.18 -10.43
C TYR A 25 8.15 -2.54 -9.72
N HIS A 26 8.38 -1.47 -8.96
CA HIS A 26 7.35 -0.86 -8.12
C HIS A 26 6.14 -0.40 -8.93
N GLN A 27 6.37 0.22 -10.08
CA GLN A 27 5.28 0.72 -10.92
C GLN A 27 4.34 -0.40 -11.38
N GLN A 28 4.89 -1.54 -11.81
CA GLN A 28 4.11 -2.69 -12.23
C GLN A 28 3.38 -3.33 -11.04
N LEU A 29 4.03 -3.36 -9.88
CA LEU A 29 3.44 -3.86 -8.64
C LEU A 29 2.27 -2.99 -8.18
N SER A 30 2.45 -1.67 -8.09
CA SER A 30 1.42 -0.67 -7.74
C SER A 30 0.21 -0.81 -8.66
N TYR A 31 0.45 -0.83 -9.98
CA TYR A 31 -0.61 -1.04 -10.96
C TYR A 31 -1.39 -2.34 -10.71
N CYS A 32 -0.71 -3.46 -10.48
CA CYS A 32 -1.36 -4.71 -10.14
C CYS A 32 -2.19 -4.59 -8.86
N ILE A 33 -1.65 -4.00 -7.79
CA ILE A 33 -2.35 -3.82 -6.51
C ILE A 33 -3.62 -2.97 -6.69
N SER A 34 -3.53 -1.83 -7.37
CA SER A 34 -4.67 -0.94 -7.62
C SER A 34 -5.76 -1.65 -8.44
N GLN A 35 -5.39 -2.45 -9.44
CA GLN A 35 -6.36 -3.27 -10.20
C GLN A 35 -7.09 -4.31 -9.34
N PHE A 36 -6.47 -4.84 -8.28
CA PHE A 36 -7.18 -5.71 -7.33
C PHE A 36 -8.25 -4.94 -6.55
N VAL A 37 -7.95 -3.71 -6.12
CA VAL A 37 -8.86 -2.87 -5.33
C VAL A 37 -10.00 -2.34 -6.20
N GLU A 38 -9.72 -1.86 -7.41
CA GLU A 38 -10.76 -1.44 -8.37
C GLU A 38 -11.76 -2.56 -8.66
N LYS A 39 -11.27 -3.79 -8.77
CA LYS A 39 -12.10 -4.97 -9.07
C LYS A 39 -12.92 -5.45 -7.86
N ASP A 40 -12.43 -5.27 -6.65
CA ASP A 40 -13.10 -5.67 -5.41
C ASP A 40 -12.68 -4.72 -4.27
N TYR A 41 -13.44 -3.62 -4.11
CA TYR A 41 -13.10 -2.54 -3.17
C TYR A 41 -12.94 -3.01 -1.72
N LYS A 42 -13.52 -4.16 -1.35
CA LYS A 42 -13.38 -4.77 -0.01
C LYS A 42 -11.95 -5.20 0.30
N LEU A 43 -11.08 -5.26 -0.72
CA LEU A 43 -9.66 -5.56 -0.56
C LEU A 43 -8.83 -4.34 -0.10
N ALA A 44 -9.37 -3.12 -0.17
CA ALA A 44 -8.67 -1.89 0.21
C ALA A 44 -8.07 -1.95 1.63
N ASP A 45 -8.85 -2.32 2.65
CA ASP A 45 -8.36 -2.45 4.04
C ASP A 45 -7.21 -3.47 4.14
N THR A 46 -7.29 -4.57 3.39
CA THR A 46 -6.24 -5.61 3.37
C THR A 46 -4.96 -5.10 2.72
N VAL A 47 -5.08 -4.40 1.59
CA VAL A 47 -3.95 -3.80 0.87
C VAL A 47 -3.27 -2.73 1.72
N ILE A 48 -4.04 -1.77 2.25
CA ILE A 48 -3.51 -0.67 3.07
C ILE A 48 -2.78 -1.22 4.30
N ARG A 49 -3.37 -2.19 5.01
CA ARG A 49 -2.67 -2.84 6.15
C ARG A 49 -1.41 -3.59 5.72
N GLY A 50 -1.42 -4.20 4.54
CA GLY A 50 -0.25 -4.85 3.95
C GLY A 50 0.88 -3.87 3.67
N LEU A 51 0.58 -2.73 3.04
CA LEU A 51 1.56 -1.66 2.78
C LEU A 51 2.12 -1.10 4.10
N LEU A 52 1.25 -0.79 5.06
CA LEU A 52 1.66 -0.31 6.39
C LEU A 52 2.53 -1.33 7.15
N LYS A 53 2.27 -2.63 6.99
CA LYS A 53 3.09 -3.70 7.58
C LYS A 53 4.51 -3.73 7.02
N TYR A 54 4.69 -3.41 5.74
CA TYR A 54 5.99 -3.40 5.05
C TYR A 54 6.58 -2.01 4.90
N TRP A 55 6.01 -1.01 5.60
CA TRP A 55 6.41 0.38 5.46
C TRP A 55 7.91 0.58 5.72
N PRO A 56 8.63 1.27 4.83
CA PRO A 56 10.05 1.53 5.02
C PRO A 56 10.29 2.48 6.19
N VAL A 57 11.20 2.11 7.10
CA VAL A 57 11.53 2.94 8.28
C VAL A 57 12.79 3.79 8.06
N THR A 58 13.71 3.34 7.21
CA THR A 58 15.04 3.98 7.04
C THR A 58 15.38 4.35 5.60
N ASN A 59 14.53 4.02 4.63
CA ASN A 59 14.77 4.27 3.21
C ASN A 59 13.73 5.27 2.71
N CYS A 60 14.09 6.56 2.70
CA CYS A 60 13.20 7.66 2.29
C CYS A 60 12.75 7.55 0.82
N GLN A 61 13.62 7.11 -0.10
CA GLN A 61 13.23 6.92 -1.50
C GLN A 61 12.13 5.87 -1.63
N LYS A 62 12.23 4.79 -0.86
CA LYS A 62 11.19 3.75 -0.81
C LYS A 62 9.90 4.25 -0.13
N GLU A 63 10.02 5.15 0.84
CA GLU A 63 8.86 5.77 1.49
C GLU A 63 8.04 6.61 0.51
N VAL A 64 8.70 7.37 -0.36
CA VAL A 64 8.05 8.15 -1.42
C VAL A 64 7.28 7.24 -2.37
N LEU A 65 7.86 6.09 -2.76
CA LEU A 65 7.16 5.10 -3.59
C LEU A 65 5.90 4.56 -2.89
N PHE A 66 6.00 4.21 -1.61
CA PHE A 66 4.85 3.73 -0.82
C PHE A 66 3.77 4.79 -0.65
N LEU A 67 4.13 6.06 -0.50
CA LEU A 67 3.17 7.17 -0.42
C LEU A 67 2.40 7.32 -1.73
N GLY A 68 3.08 7.22 -2.88
CA GLY A 68 2.43 7.27 -4.20
C GLY A 68 1.47 6.10 -4.43
N GLU A 69 1.89 4.86 -4.14
CA GLU A 69 1.00 3.70 -4.23
C GLU A 69 -0.20 3.81 -3.28
N LEU A 70 0.04 4.32 -2.07
CA LEU A 70 -1.02 4.52 -1.08
C LEU A 70 -2.06 5.54 -1.56
N GLU A 71 -1.63 6.61 -2.23
CA GLU A 71 -2.52 7.59 -2.86
C GLU A 71 -3.38 6.92 -3.93
N GLU A 72 -2.78 6.18 -4.88
CA GLU A 72 -3.51 5.44 -5.93
C GLU A 72 -4.55 4.46 -5.33
N VAL A 73 -4.17 3.71 -4.29
CA VAL A 73 -5.10 2.78 -3.62
C VAL A 73 -6.24 3.52 -2.93
N LEU A 74 -5.97 4.69 -2.33
CA LEU A 74 -6.98 5.50 -1.66
C LEU A 74 -7.98 6.11 -2.65
N GLU A 75 -7.56 6.48 -3.86
CA GLU A 75 -8.48 6.94 -4.92
C GLU A 75 -9.53 5.87 -5.29
N ALA A 76 -9.14 4.60 -5.29
CA ALA A 76 -10.03 3.47 -5.54
C ALA A 76 -10.80 2.99 -4.29
N THR A 77 -10.53 3.57 -3.11
CA THR A 77 -11.10 3.09 -1.83
C THR A 77 -12.45 3.76 -1.53
N GLN A 78 -13.46 2.93 -1.23
CA GLN A 78 -14.76 3.44 -0.76
C GLN A 78 -14.70 3.90 0.70
N ALA A 79 -15.53 4.90 1.05
CA ALA A 79 -15.57 5.48 2.40
C ALA A 79 -15.72 4.44 3.52
N ALA A 80 -16.56 3.41 3.32
CA ALA A 80 -16.77 2.36 4.32
C ALA A 80 -15.49 1.56 4.63
N GLU A 81 -14.67 1.26 3.63
CA GLU A 81 -13.39 0.57 3.83
C GLU A 81 -12.33 1.51 4.40
N PHE A 82 -12.30 2.77 3.96
CA PHE A 82 -11.40 3.78 4.51
C PHE A 82 -11.56 3.96 6.02
N GLN A 83 -12.81 4.01 6.51
CA GLN A 83 -13.10 4.14 7.94
C GLN A 83 -12.44 3.03 8.80
N ARG A 84 -12.22 1.84 8.23
CA ARG A 84 -11.64 0.69 8.94
C ARG A 84 -10.12 0.83 9.14
N CYS A 85 -9.42 1.53 8.25
CA CYS A 85 -7.97 1.67 8.27
C CYS A 85 -7.46 3.09 8.55
N MET A 86 -8.33 4.12 8.49
CA MET A 86 -7.92 5.53 8.55
C MET A 86 -7.06 5.89 9.78
N VAL A 87 -7.34 5.33 10.95
CA VAL A 87 -6.59 5.66 12.17
C VAL A 87 -5.12 5.21 12.06
N LEU A 88 -4.89 4.01 11.54
CA LEU A 88 -3.54 3.48 11.36
C LEU A 88 -2.81 4.21 10.23
N LEU A 89 -3.55 4.50 9.16
CA LEU A 89 -3.07 5.27 8.01
C LEU A 89 -2.55 6.65 8.45
N PHE A 90 -3.40 7.44 9.11
CA PHE A 90 -3.01 8.80 9.53
C PHE A 90 -1.91 8.80 10.58
N ARG A 91 -1.84 7.78 11.45
CA ARG A 91 -0.68 7.62 12.35
C ARG A 91 0.62 7.44 11.56
N GLN A 92 0.60 6.70 10.46
CA GLN A 92 1.79 6.52 9.63
C GLN A 92 2.12 7.81 8.86
N ILE A 93 1.13 8.45 8.22
CA ILE A 93 1.32 9.73 7.52
C ILE A 93 1.91 10.78 8.47
N ALA A 94 1.40 10.89 9.69
CA ALA A 94 1.93 11.81 10.69
C ALA A 94 3.40 11.54 11.03
N ARG A 95 3.87 10.29 10.99
CA ARG A 95 5.30 9.97 11.16
C ARG A 95 6.11 10.43 9.96
N CYS A 96 5.61 10.19 8.74
CA CYS A 96 6.26 10.64 7.51
C CYS A 96 6.44 12.18 7.49
N LEU A 97 5.40 12.91 7.90
CA LEU A 97 5.43 14.39 7.98
C LEU A 97 6.45 14.93 8.99
N ASN A 98 6.79 14.15 10.03
CA ASN A 98 7.81 14.52 11.02
C ASN A 98 9.20 13.98 10.65
N SER A 99 9.36 13.36 9.48
CA SER A 99 10.66 12.85 9.02
C SER A 99 11.59 14.03 8.67
N PRO A 100 12.86 14.01 9.11
CA PRO A 100 13.83 15.03 8.75
C PRO A 100 14.22 14.97 7.26
N HIS A 101 13.81 13.91 6.55
CA HIS A 101 14.06 13.70 5.12
C HIS A 101 12.93 14.26 4.26
N PHE A 102 12.61 15.55 4.46
CA PHE A 102 11.66 16.27 3.63
C PHE A 102 12.19 16.35 2.18
N GLN A 103 11.41 15.88 1.21
CA GLN A 103 11.63 16.15 -0.22
C GLN A 103 10.84 17.37 -0.65
#